data_AF-A0A7Y8LL90-F1
#
_entry.id   AF-A0A7Y8LL90-F1
#
_cell.length_a   1.000
_cell.length_b   1.000
_cell.length_c   1.000
_cell.angle_alpha   90.00
_cell.angle_beta   90.00
_cell.angle_gamma   90.00
#
_symmetry.space_group_name_H-M   'P 1'
#
loop_
_entity.id
_entity.type
_entity.pdbx_description
1 polymer ?
#
loop_
_entity_poly.entity_id
_entity_poly.type
_entity_poly.pdbx_seq_one_letter_code
_entity_poly.pdbx_strand_id
1 'polypeptide(L)'
;MKIIHTIIFLLIILCAWINAQTPLFNNMPANGVLGQSVFTTNQSGTSSILLNSPSGVAVDPTTGKLFVADRYNNRILRWSTLSKMENGSPAEAVLGQSDLITSSSGISASKLNDPLRVFIDSTGCLWVSDYLNNRVLRFDNASSKPTGAPADGVLGQPDFNSNISGTSASKMKGPVGVFVDGKGRLWVADRLNHRVLRFDGASLKSNGAPADGVLGQQDFTTGTSGLSNTKMNRPMGVYLDLEDNLWVCEDDNNRAIRFDNVSSKLNGAAADGVLGQPDFNTNLKKNSRDGVSNLRGVYGDAAGRLYLVDESNHRVLVFNHAASKPNGAFADYVLGQPDFGSDPIIQQEVYDASTLNYLLFMPRDTFAAENGKYPLIISLHGIGERGNDLWKVKNEGLPKILDGKNDFEFIVVSPQCPSTTEWYYNDGIQEKLDKMIDSVINRYPVDTNRIYLTGLSMGGIGTLDLAIRYPKRFAALIPIAFRIEDGWDLCKIKDIPLWGFHGQKDDIIPISKAQSVINALNSCGGNPLFTIYPDLYHDSWTRTYNNPDIYTWLLTKRKQ
;
A
#
# COMPACT_ATOMS: atom_id res chain seq x y z
N MET A 1 60.35 35.34 -11.31
CA MET A 1 59.97 34.12 -10.59
C MET A 1 58.73 34.41 -9.72
N LYS A 2 57.53 34.25 -10.28
CA LYS A 2 56.26 34.26 -9.54
C LYS A 2 55.42 33.14 -10.15
N ILE A 3 55.22 32.09 -9.38
CA ILE A 3 54.45 30.92 -9.74
C ILE A 3 53.05 31.15 -9.18
N ILE A 4 52.05 31.25 -10.06
CA ILE A 4 50.63 31.20 -9.70
C ILE A 4 50.21 29.74 -9.94
N HIS A 5 50.02 28.98 -8.86
CA HIS A 5 49.37 27.67 -8.93
C HIS A 5 47.87 27.87 -8.70
N THR A 6 47.09 27.66 -9.76
CA THR A 6 45.64 27.55 -9.74
C THR A 6 45.25 26.27 -8.99
N ILE A 7 44.57 26.41 -7.85
CA ILE A 7 43.98 25.30 -7.11
C ILE A 7 42.63 24.96 -7.75
N ILE A 8 42.53 23.80 -8.39
CA ILE A 8 41.26 23.23 -8.86
C ILE A 8 40.61 22.53 -7.66
N PHE A 9 39.52 23.11 -7.16
CA PHE A 9 38.64 22.45 -6.19
C PHE A 9 37.80 21.40 -6.93
N LEU A 10 38.09 20.12 -6.70
CA LEU A 10 37.26 19.01 -7.17
C LEU A 10 36.08 18.85 -6.19
N LEU A 11 34.91 19.33 -6.60
CA LEU A 11 33.66 19.14 -5.87
C LEU A 11 33.23 17.67 -6.02
N ILE A 12 33.54 16.84 -5.03
CA ILE A 12 33.00 15.47 -4.94
C ILE A 12 31.53 15.61 -4.52
N ILE A 13 30.64 15.55 -5.50
CA ILE A 13 29.21 15.34 -5.27
C ILE A 13 29.07 13.92 -4.69
N LEU A 14 28.86 13.84 -3.38
CA LEU A 14 28.33 12.65 -2.73
C LEU A 14 26.91 12.42 -3.28
N CYS A 15 26.80 11.69 -4.38
CA CYS A 15 25.57 10.98 -4.71
C CYS A 15 25.29 10.03 -3.55
N ALA A 16 24.35 10.41 -2.69
CA ALA A 16 23.73 9.46 -1.78
C ALA A 16 23.15 8.34 -2.65
N TRP A 17 23.72 7.16 -2.54
CA TRP A 17 23.15 5.95 -3.12
C TRP A 17 21.81 5.73 -2.45
N ILE A 18 20.72 6.12 -3.11
CA ILE A 18 19.39 5.62 -2.77
C ILE A 18 19.45 4.14 -3.14
N ASN A 19 19.69 3.27 -2.15
CA ASN A 19 19.51 1.85 -2.36
C ASN A 19 18.09 1.64 -2.91
N ALA A 20 17.99 1.02 -4.08
CA ALA A 20 16.71 0.65 -4.65
C ALA A 20 15.94 -0.18 -3.62
N GLN A 21 14.74 0.27 -3.30
CA GLN A 21 13.85 -0.36 -2.33
C GLN A 21 13.63 -1.82 -2.72
N THR A 22 13.71 -2.74 -1.75
CA THR A 22 13.26 -4.12 -2.00
C THR A 22 11.79 -4.07 -2.40
N PRO A 23 11.43 -4.62 -3.58
CA PRO A 23 10.05 -4.63 -4.02
C PRO A 23 9.20 -5.41 -3.02
N LEU A 24 8.07 -4.84 -2.60
CA LEU A 24 7.07 -5.59 -1.85
C LEU A 24 6.20 -6.36 -2.82
N PHE A 25 5.78 -7.53 -2.37
CA PHE A 25 4.77 -8.36 -3.00
C PHE A 25 3.86 -8.92 -1.91
N ASN A 26 2.65 -9.33 -2.29
CA ASN A 26 1.74 -9.95 -1.34
C ASN A 26 2.36 -11.21 -0.74
N ASN A 27 2.02 -11.50 0.51
CA ASN A 27 2.56 -12.65 1.24
C ASN A 27 4.08 -12.68 1.36
N MET A 28 4.75 -11.51 1.34
CA MET A 28 6.19 -11.46 1.55
C MET A 28 6.56 -12.20 2.84
N PRO A 29 7.41 -13.25 2.78
CA PRO A 29 7.74 -14.04 3.95
C PRO A 29 8.63 -13.26 4.91
N ALA A 30 8.46 -13.50 6.21
CA ALA A 30 9.40 -13.00 7.21
C ALA A 30 10.77 -13.68 7.06
N ASN A 31 11.84 -12.92 7.24
CA ASN A 31 13.22 -13.42 7.13
C ASN A 31 13.76 -14.05 8.42
N GLY A 32 13.09 -13.84 9.56
CA GLY A 32 13.46 -14.45 10.83
C GLY A 32 12.39 -14.31 11.90
N VAL A 33 12.57 -15.02 13.02
CA VAL A 33 11.70 -14.99 14.20
C VAL A 33 12.51 -14.83 15.49
N LEU A 34 12.03 -13.94 16.36
CA LEU A 34 12.59 -13.73 17.69
C LEU A 34 11.61 -14.21 18.76
N GLY A 35 12.14 -14.63 19.89
CA GLY A 35 11.34 -15.29 20.94
C GLY A 35 11.02 -16.75 20.65
N GLN A 36 11.46 -17.29 19.50
CA GLN A 36 11.31 -18.68 19.06
C GLN A 36 12.54 -19.08 18.23
N SER A 37 12.87 -20.37 18.18
CA SER A 37 13.96 -20.89 17.32
C SER A 37 13.53 -21.21 15.89
N VAL A 38 12.23 -21.32 15.64
CA VAL A 38 11.62 -21.60 14.33
C VAL A 38 10.24 -20.93 14.22
N PHE A 39 9.72 -20.79 13.00
CA PHE A 39 8.42 -20.14 12.74
C PHE A 39 7.19 -20.97 13.19
N THR A 40 7.37 -22.24 13.54
CA THR A 40 6.29 -23.19 13.83
C THR A 40 6.06 -23.46 15.31
N THR A 41 6.73 -22.73 16.19
CA THR A 41 6.57 -22.84 17.66
C THR A 41 6.02 -21.55 18.25
N ASN A 42 5.33 -21.66 19.38
CA ASN A 42 4.71 -20.54 20.09
C ASN A 42 4.92 -20.62 21.61
N GLN A 43 6.05 -21.18 22.04
CA GLN A 43 6.36 -21.35 23.46
C GLN A 43 6.54 -19.99 24.14
N SER A 44 5.80 -19.75 25.23
CA SER A 44 5.99 -18.58 26.08
C SER A 44 6.86 -18.88 27.29
N GLY A 45 7.52 -17.86 27.85
CA GLY A 45 8.31 -18.01 29.07
C GLY A 45 9.19 -16.81 29.37
N THR A 46 10.01 -16.92 30.42
CA THR A 46 10.97 -15.91 30.83
C THR A 46 12.40 -16.43 30.64
N SER A 47 13.00 -16.06 29.51
CA SER A 47 14.44 -16.27 29.26
C SER A 47 14.95 -15.19 28.30
N SER A 48 16.22 -15.29 27.90
CA SER A 48 16.80 -14.43 26.85
C SER A 48 16.26 -14.76 25.45
N ILE A 49 15.66 -15.93 25.24
CA ILE A 49 15.20 -16.40 23.92
C ILE A 49 13.68 -16.59 23.83
N LEU A 50 12.94 -16.38 24.93
CA LEU A 50 11.49 -16.53 25.00
C LEU A 50 10.82 -15.18 25.27
N LEU A 51 9.62 -15.02 24.70
CA LEU A 51 8.72 -13.89 24.88
C LEU A 51 7.36 -14.38 25.37
N ASN A 52 6.55 -13.49 25.94
CA ASN A 52 5.18 -13.76 26.39
C ASN A 52 4.26 -12.60 25.96
N SER A 53 3.50 -12.85 24.89
CA SER A 53 2.63 -11.86 24.22
C SER A 53 3.35 -10.58 23.81
N PRO A 54 4.47 -10.66 23.06
CA PRO A 54 5.20 -9.47 22.65
C PRO A 54 4.30 -8.55 21.83
N SER A 55 4.31 -7.26 22.14
CA SER A 55 3.33 -6.34 21.58
C SER A 55 3.94 -5.21 20.77
N GLY A 56 5.13 -4.72 21.14
CA GLY A 56 5.77 -3.58 20.48
C GLY A 56 7.22 -3.86 20.16
N VAL A 57 7.72 -3.24 19.10
CA VAL A 57 9.09 -3.39 18.62
C VAL A 57 9.65 -2.05 18.16
N ALA A 58 10.92 -1.78 18.42
CA ALA A 58 11.62 -0.59 17.97
C ALA A 58 13.09 -0.91 17.65
N VAL A 59 13.65 -0.20 16.66
CA VAL A 59 15.04 -0.33 16.26
C VAL A 59 15.73 0.99 16.50
N ASP A 60 16.84 0.98 17.22
CA ASP A 60 17.69 2.15 17.38
C ASP A 60 18.30 2.52 16.02
N PRO A 61 17.94 3.70 15.44
CA PRO A 61 18.47 4.09 14.14
C PRO A 61 19.99 4.35 14.17
N THR A 62 20.58 4.59 15.35
CA THR A 62 22.00 4.91 15.51
C THR A 62 22.88 3.67 15.68
N THR A 63 22.39 2.64 16.39
CA THR A 63 23.17 1.44 16.72
C THR A 63 22.67 0.17 16.03
N GLY A 64 21.44 0.17 15.53
CA GLY A 64 20.78 -1.02 14.98
C GLY A 64 20.28 -2.03 16.02
N LYS A 65 20.34 -1.68 17.32
CA LYS A 65 19.80 -2.49 18.41
C LYS A 65 18.29 -2.58 18.35
N LEU A 66 17.75 -3.77 18.64
CA LEU A 66 16.31 -4.02 18.65
C LEU A 66 15.79 -4.06 20.09
N PHE A 67 14.64 -3.46 20.33
CA PHE A 67 13.93 -3.47 21.60
C PHE A 67 12.53 -4.06 21.38
N VAL A 68 12.13 -5.00 22.24
CA VAL A 68 10.81 -5.63 22.19
C VAL A 68 10.12 -5.50 23.55
N ALA A 69 8.88 -5.01 23.54
CA ALA A 69 8.01 -5.03 24.69
C ALA A 69 7.49 -6.45 24.91
N ASP A 70 8.00 -7.09 25.95
CA ASP A 70 7.63 -8.44 26.39
C ASP A 70 6.52 -8.31 27.44
N ARG A 71 5.33 -8.03 26.92
CA ARG A 71 4.15 -7.51 27.61
C ARG A 71 3.84 -8.22 28.94
N TYR A 72 3.56 -9.53 28.88
CA TYR A 72 3.14 -10.29 30.07
C TYR A 72 4.29 -10.68 30.99
N ASN A 73 5.52 -10.46 30.56
CA ASN A 73 6.70 -10.55 31.41
C ASN A 73 7.12 -9.19 32.01
N ASN A 74 6.33 -8.13 31.81
CA ASN A 74 6.56 -6.81 32.41
C ASN A 74 7.97 -6.26 32.18
N ARG A 75 8.48 -6.40 30.95
CA ARG A 75 9.88 -6.06 30.63
C ARG A 75 10.07 -5.63 29.19
N ILE A 76 11.16 -4.91 28.92
CA ILE A 76 11.66 -4.66 27.57
C ILE A 76 12.95 -5.43 27.38
N LEU A 77 13.01 -6.30 26.37
CA LEU A 77 14.23 -7.02 26.00
C LEU A 77 14.98 -6.27 24.89
N ARG A 78 16.31 -6.28 24.95
CA ARG A 78 17.20 -5.67 23.94
C ARG A 78 18.09 -6.71 23.28
N TRP A 79 18.22 -6.66 21.95
CA TRP A 79 19.14 -7.46 21.15
C TRP A 79 20.18 -6.58 20.45
N SER A 80 21.29 -7.20 20.03
CA SER A 80 22.52 -6.53 19.57
C SER A 80 22.41 -5.78 18.25
N THR A 81 22.30 -6.43 17.09
CA THR A 81 22.13 -5.73 15.80
C THR A 81 21.30 -6.57 14.86
N LEU A 82 20.29 -5.99 14.21
CA LEU A 82 19.40 -6.72 13.29
C LEU A 82 20.15 -7.53 12.22
N SER A 83 21.25 -6.99 11.69
CA SER A 83 22.07 -7.63 10.66
C SER A 83 22.77 -8.92 11.10
N LYS A 84 22.80 -9.21 12.40
CA LYS A 84 23.42 -10.42 12.99
C LYS A 84 22.40 -11.35 13.65
N MET A 85 21.10 -11.06 13.54
CA MET A 85 20.08 -11.86 14.21
C MET A 85 19.69 -13.06 13.36
N GLU A 86 19.77 -14.23 13.96
CA GLU A 86 19.21 -15.49 13.47
C GLU A 86 18.00 -15.88 14.32
N ASN A 87 17.24 -16.87 13.87
CA ASN A 87 16.11 -17.40 14.63
C ASN A 87 16.55 -17.84 16.04
N GLY A 88 15.84 -17.38 17.05
CA GLY A 88 16.14 -17.73 18.45
C GLY A 88 17.35 -17.00 19.05
N SER A 89 17.88 -15.96 18.39
CA SER A 89 18.95 -15.14 18.98
C SER A 89 18.58 -14.65 20.38
N PRO A 90 19.50 -14.73 21.37
CA PRO A 90 19.23 -14.29 22.73
C PRO A 90 19.29 -12.76 22.87
N ALA A 91 18.40 -12.22 23.70
CA ALA A 91 18.48 -10.85 24.20
C ALA A 91 19.75 -10.68 25.06
N GLU A 92 20.40 -9.52 24.91
CA GLU A 92 21.63 -9.15 25.62
C GLU A 92 21.38 -8.34 26.90
N ALA A 93 20.20 -7.71 27.03
CA ALA A 93 19.85 -6.89 28.18
C ALA A 93 18.34 -6.79 28.37
N VAL A 94 17.93 -6.34 29.56
CA VAL A 94 16.53 -6.12 29.92
C VAL A 94 16.35 -4.84 30.72
N LEU A 95 15.26 -4.12 30.43
CA LEU A 95 14.78 -2.98 31.21
C LEU A 95 13.45 -3.35 31.87
N GLY A 96 13.18 -2.78 33.06
CA GLY A 96 11.99 -3.10 33.85
C GLY A 96 12.11 -4.34 34.74
N GLN A 97 13.25 -5.05 34.70
CA GLN A 97 13.56 -6.23 35.53
C GLN A 97 15.05 -6.30 35.89
N SER A 98 15.39 -7.03 36.95
CA SER A 98 16.77 -7.22 37.42
C SER A 98 17.59 -8.17 36.57
N ASP A 99 16.94 -9.05 35.81
CA ASP A 99 17.56 -10.12 35.03
C ASP A 99 16.60 -10.62 33.94
N LEU A 100 17.12 -11.51 33.08
CA LEU A 100 16.42 -12.05 31.91
C LEU A 100 15.40 -13.15 32.25
N ILE A 101 15.14 -13.46 33.52
CA ILE A 101 14.25 -14.56 33.93
C ILE A 101 13.13 -14.12 34.87
N THR A 102 13.20 -12.90 35.41
CA THR A 102 12.17 -12.28 36.25
C THR A 102 11.08 -11.59 35.42
N SER A 103 9.86 -11.54 35.99
CA SER A 103 8.67 -10.98 35.33
C SER A 103 7.73 -10.19 36.25
N SER A 104 8.17 -9.83 37.46
CA SER A 104 7.34 -9.14 38.45
C SER A 104 6.94 -7.74 37.97
N SER A 105 5.66 -7.39 38.04
CA SER A 105 5.23 -6.01 37.78
C SER A 105 5.59 -5.08 38.96
N GLY A 106 5.54 -3.77 38.71
CA GLY A 106 5.71 -2.75 39.76
C GLY A 106 5.70 -1.34 39.21
N ILE A 107 5.80 -0.36 40.12
CA ILE A 107 5.73 1.06 39.76
C ILE A 107 7.08 1.78 39.77
N SER A 108 8.10 1.34 40.51
CA SER A 108 9.39 2.09 40.56
C SER A 108 10.01 2.35 39.18
N ALA A 109 11.02 3.24 39.11
CA ALA A 109 11.73 3.57 37.86
C ALA A 109 12.34 2.35 37.14
N SER A 110 12.60 1.25 37.84
CA SER A 110 13.14 -0.01 37.27
C SER A 110 12.07 -1.10 37.09
N LYS A 111 10.77 -0.78 37.16
CA LYS A 111 9.67 -1.74 36.99
C LYS A 111 8.65 -1.24 35.97
N LEU A 112 7.98 -2.19 35.33
CA LEU A 112 6.91 -1.99 34.36
C LEU A 112 5.68 -2.81 34.77
N ASN A 113 4.53 -2.52 34.17
CA ASN A 113 3.29 -3.26 34.34
C ASN A 113 2.49 -3.25 33.01
N ASP A 114 2.50 -4.40 32.33
CA ASP A 114 1.88 -4.62 31.00
C ASP A 114 2.40 -3.64 29.90
N PRO A 115 3.73 -3.49 29.68
CA PRO A 115 4.25 -2.55 28.69
C PRO A 115 3.80 -2.93 27.28
N LEU A 116 3.30 -1.98 26.48
CA LEU A 116 2.64 -2.29 25.20
C LEU A 116 3.40 -1.86 23.94
N ARG A 117 3.98 -0.67 23.93
CA ARG A 117 4.71 -0.13 22.78
C ARG A 117 6.02 0.50 23.23
N VAL A 118 6.97 0.46 22.30
CA VAL A 118 8.27 1.08 22.43
C VAL A 118 8.56 1.88 21.18
N PHE A 119 9.28 2.99 21.34
CA PHE A 119 9.85 3.75 20.24
C PHE A 119 11.20 4.29 20.67
N ILE A 120 12.16 4.35 19.77
CA ILE A 120 13.46 4.95 20.01
C ILE A 120 13.69 6.06 18.99
N ASP A 121 13.96 7.25 19.48
CA ASP A 121 14.17 8.42 18.64
C ASP A 121 15.60 8.49 18.10
N SER A 122 15.85 9.45 17.21
CA SER A 122 17.15 9.66 16.58
C SER A 122 18.27 10.02 17.56
N THR A 123 17.95 10.36 18.81
CA THR A 123 18.94 10.62 19.87
C THR A 123 19.32 9.36 20.65
N GLY A 124 18.68 8.21 20.35
CA GLY A 124 18.88 6.95 21.08
C GLY A 124 18.08 6.87 22.39
N CYS A 125 17.09 7.73 22.56
CA CYS A 125 16.20 7.73 23.73
C CYS A 125 15.00 6.81 23.48
N LEU A 126 14.83 5.81 24.36
CA LEU A 126 13.72 4.85 24.32
C LEU A 126 12.54 5.36 25.14
N TRP A 127 11.37 5.31 24.54
CA TRP A 127 10.08 5.65 25.13
C TRP A 127 9.24 4.39 25.26
N VAL A 128 8.70 4.14 26.44
CA VAL A 128 7.95 2.92 26.77
C VAL A 128 6.58 3.29 27.31
N SER A 129 5.51 2.79 26.68
CA SER A 129 4.18 2.88 27.28
C SER A 129 4.00 1.82 28.36
N ASP A 130 3.87 2.27 29.60
CA ASP A 130 3.68 1.44 30.78
C ASP A 130 2.19 1.42 31.14
N TYR A 131 1.45 0.61 30.35
CA TYR A 131 0.00 0.70 30.17
C TYR A 131 -0.79 0.68 31.48
N LEU A 132 -0.59 -0.33 32.33
CA LEU A 132 -1.35 -0.44 33.58
C LEU A 132 -0.88 0.55 34.66
N ASN A 133 0.28 1.16 34.49
CA ASN A 133 0.77 2.21 35.37
C ASN A 133 0.38 3.62 34.90
N ASN A 134 -0.40 3.75 33.81
CA ASN A 134 -0.94 5.01 33.31
C ASN A 134 0.14 6.08 33.05
N ARG A 135 1.27 5.67 32.47
CA ARG A 135 2.43 6.54 32.24
C ARG A 135 3.24 6.13 31.01
N VAL A 136 4.12 7.03 30.58
CA VAL A 136 5.19 6.75 29.63
C VAL A 136 6.53 6.95 30.32
N LEU A 137 7.44 5.98 30.19
CA LEU A 137 8.79 6.06 30.74
C LEU A 137 9.81 6.39 29.64
N ARG A 138 10.82 7.17 30.02
CA ARG A 138 11.95 7.57 29.17
C ARG A 138 13.23 6.90 29.64
N PHE A 139 14.00 6.35 28.71
CA PHE A 139 15.31 5.76 28.95
C PHE A 139 16.32 6.37 27.99
N ASP A 140 17.18 7.24 28.50
CA ASP A 140 18.18 7.96 27.73
C ASP A 140 19.35 7.03 27.37
N ASN A 141 19.92 7.16 26.17
CA ASN A 141 21.02 6.30 25.69
C ASN A 141 20.72 4.80 25.85
N ALA A 142 19.50 4.39 25.51
CA ALA A 142 18.93 3.09 25.86
C ALA A 142 19.78 1.89 25.39
N SER A 143 20.47 2.06 24.27
CA SER A 143 21.38 1.06 23.69
C SER A 143 22.62 0.74 24.51
N SER A 144 22.99 1.65 25.43
CA SER A 144 24.12 1.49 26.35
C SER A 144 23.72 1.12 27.78
N LYS A 145 22.43 1.24 28.13
CA LYS A 145 21.96 0.95 29.49
C LYS A 145 22.24 -0.51 29.89
N PRO A 146 22.71 -0.76 31.13
CA PRO A 146 22.85 -2.11 31.65
C PRO A 146 21.49 -2.72 31.99
N THR A 147 21.46 -4.04 32.16
CA THR A 147 20.30 -4.76 32.68
C THR A 147 19.79 -4.15 33.98
N GLY A 148 18.47 -3.92 34.06
CA GLY A 148 17.79 -3.38 35.24
C GLY A 148 17.96 -1.88 35.48
N ALA A 149 18.60 -1.15 34.56
CA ALA A 149 18.75 0.29 34.67
C ALA A 149 17.39 0.99 34.86
N PRO A 150 17.29 2.00 35.75
CA PRO A 150 16.07 2.77 35.93
C PRO A 150 15.78 3.66 34.71
N ALA A 151 14.51 4.01 34.57
CA ALA A 151 14.06 5.10 33.70
C ALA A 151 14.59 6.45 34.19
N ASP A 152 14.86 7.35 33.25
CA ASP A 152 15.42 8.69 33.50
C ASP A 152 14.32 9.76 33.53
N GLY A 153 13.12 9.45 33.03
CA GLY A 153 11.98 10.36 33.04
C GLY A 153 10.63 9.64 33.02
N VAL A 154 9.60 10.33 33.51
CA VAL A 154 8.21 9.85 33.52
C VAL A 154 7.23 10.96 33.13
N LEU A 155 6.34 10.65 32.19
CA LEU A 155 5.21 11.50 31.78
C LEU A 155 3.88 10.81 32.10
N GLY A 156 2.85 11.62 32.36
CA GLY A 156 1.52 11.13 32.80
C GLY A 156 1.39 10.89 34.30
N GLN A 157 2.50 10.98 35.06
CA GLN A 157 2.55 10.85 36.52
C GLN A 157 3.58 11.84 37.10
N PRO A 158 3.37 12.36 38.33
CA PRO A 158 4.28 13.33 38.94
C PRO A 158 5.67 12.77 39.25
N ASP A 159 5.75 11.45 39.47
CA ASP A 159 6.95 10.74 39.86
C ASP A 159 6.86 9.27 39.43
N PHE A 160 7.91 8.50 39.72
CA PHE A 160 7.97 7.07 39.42
C PHE A 160 7.13 6.21 40.37
N ASN A 161 6.58 6.73 41.47
CA ASN A 161 5.87 5.93 42.47
C ASN A 161 4.35 6.17 42.48
N SER A 162 3.85 6.82 41.44
CA SER A 162 2.44 7.14 41.22
C SER A 162 1.92 6.46 39.95
N ASN A 163 0.67 6.03 39.96
CA ASN A 163 0.00 5.40 38.81
C ASN A 163 -1.47 5.80 38.65
N ILE A 164 -1.89 6.90 39.28
CA ILE A 164 -3.29 7.35 39.30
C ILE A 164 -3.66 7.89 37.92
N SER A 165 -4.64 7.26 37.27
CA SER A 165 -5.15 7.70 35.96
C SER A 165 -5.95 9.00 36.04
N GLY A 166 -6.07 9.73 34.93
CA GLY A 166 -6.92 10.91 34.82
C GLY A 166 -6.92 11.50 33.41
N THR A 167 -7.65 12.60 33.21
CA THR A 167 -7.78 13.29 31.92
C THR A 167 -7.02 14.62 31.85
N SER A 168 -6.47 15.17 32.94
CA SER A 168 -5.70 16.43 32.85
C SER A 168 -4.50 16.30 31.89
N ALA A 169 -3.93 17.44 31.48
CA ALA A 169 -2.77 17.45 30.58
C ALA A 169 -1.54 16.70 31.12
N SER A 170 -1.45 16.50 32.44
CA SER A 170 -0.38 15.74 33.10
C SER A 170 -0.76 14.31 33.47
N LYS A 171 -1.92 13.81 33.00
CA LYS A 171 -2.46 12.49 33.32
C LYS A 171 -2.81 11.70 32.07
N MET A 172 -2.75 10.38 32.18
CA MET A 172 -3.14 9.43 31.14
C MET A 172 -4.01 8.31 31.74
N LYS A 173 -4.66 7.52 30.89
CA LYS A 173 -5.41 6.31 31.25
C LYS A 173 -5.14 5.23 30.20
N GLY A 174 -4.27 4.28 30.55
CA GLY A 174 -3.84 3.21 29.66
C GLY A 174 -3.17 3.71 28.38
N PRO A 175 -2.05 4.46 28.44
CA PRO A 175 -1.34 4.90 27.23
C PRO A 175 -0.79 3.70 26.45
N VAL A 176 -0.80 3.78 25.12
CA VAL A 176 -0.36 2.68 24.23
C VAL A 176 0.65 3.16 23.20
N GLY A 177 0.22 3.75 22.08
CA GLY A 177 1.12 4.23 21.04
C GLY A 177 2.05 5.32 21.56
N VAL A 178 3.33 5.20 21.23
CA VAL A 178 4.36 6.21 21.50
C VAL A 178 5.17 6.40 20.22
N PHE A 179 5.37 7.66 19.81
CA PHE A 179 6.20 8.01 18.65
C PHE A 179 6.82 9.38 18.88
N VAL A 180 8.10 9.54 18.55
CA VAL A 180 8.79 10.83 18.61
C VAL A 180 9.22 11.22 17.22
N ASP A 181 8.86 12.43 16.80
CA ASP A 181 9.25 12.94 15.48
C ASP A 181 10.64 13.57 15.45
N GLY A 182 11.10 13.94 14.25
CA GLY A 182 12.40 14.58 14.04
C GLY A 182 12.56 15.97 14.70
N LYS A 183 11.48 16.54 15.27
CA LYS A 183 11.50 17.80 16.03
C LYS A 183 11.50 17.56 17.55
N GLY A 184 11.55 16.31 18.00
CA GLY A 184 11.56 15.94 19.41
C GLY A 184 10.20 16.04 20.09
N ARG A 185 9.10 15.98 19.32
CA ARG A 185 7.74 15.95 19.89
C ARG A 185 7.29 14.51 20.07
N LEU A 186 6.92 14.16 21.30
CA LEU A 186 6.36 12.85 21.62
C LEU A 186 4.84 12.89 21.45
N TRP A 187 4.32 11.92 20.70
CA TRP A 187 2.92 11.66 20.50
C TRP A 187 2.53 10.40 21.26
N VAL A 188 1.49 10.48 22.08
CA VAL A 188 1.02 9.38 22.93
C VAL A 188 -0.45 9.11 22.69
N ALA A 189 -0.81 7.90 22.28
CA ALA A 189 -2.21 7.47 22.28
C ALA A 189 -2.64 7.17 23.72
N ASP A 190 -3.44 8.06 24.28
CA ASP A 190 -4.04 7.93 25.61
C ASP A 190 -5.37 7.18 25.47
N ARG A 191 -5.24 5.86 25.29
CA ARG A 191 -6.26 4.99 24.74
C ARG A 191 -7.60 5.12 25.43
N LEU A 192 -7.65 4.97 26.75
CA LEU A 192 -8.92 4.91 27.49
C LEU A 192 -9.51 6.29 27.77
N ASN A 193 -8.80 7.35 27.39
CA ASN A 193 -9.33 8.71 27.29
C ASN A 193 -9.66 9.10 25.83
N HIS A 194 -9.53 8.16 24.88
CA HIS A 194 -9.93 8.33 23.49
C HIS A 194 -9.31 9.57 22.83
N ARG A 195 -8.01 9.78 23.03
CA ARG A 195 -7.28 10.95 22.54
C ARG A 195 -5.82 10.65 22.23
N VAL A 196 -5.17 11.56 21.53
CA VAL A 196 -3.71 11.59 21.38
C VAL A 196 -3.16 12.85 22.05
N LEU A 197 -2.14 12.71 22.87
CA LEU A 197 -1.42 13.80 23.53
C LEU A 197 -0.11 14.10 22.81
N ARG A 198 0.25 15.38 22.72
CA ARG A 198 1.53 15.87 22.20
C ARG A 198 2.36 16.48 23.33
N PHE A 199 3.64 16.13 23.39
CA PHE A 199 4.62 16.70 24.31
C PHE A 199 5.79 17.26 23.50
N ASP A 200 5.92 18.58 23.45
CA ASP A 200 6.95 19.28 22.70
C ASP A 200 8.28 19.29 23.48
N GLY A 201 9.40 18.98 22.82
CA GLY A 201 10.71 18.86 23.48
C GLY A 201 10.72 17.80 24.59
N ALA A 202 10.10 16.65 24.34
CA ALA A 202 9.74 15.68 25.38
C ALA A 202 10.95 15.20 26.22
N SER A 203 12.13 15.04 25.63
CA SER A 203 13.36 14.64 26.34
C SER A 203 13.87 15.68 27.34
N LEU A 204 13.42 16.93 27.23
CA LEU A 204 13.79 18.03 28.14
C LEU A 204 12.75 18.26 29.25
N LYS A 205 11.58 17.62 29.16
CA LYS A 205 10.51 17.79 30.15
C LYS A 205 10.91 17.15 31.49
N SER A 206 10.56 17.84 32.57
CA SER A 206 10.62 17.29 33.93
C SER A 206 9.55 16.21 34.14
N ASN A 207 9.72 15.39 35.17
CA ASN A 207 8.71 14.40 35.55
C ASN A 207 7.34 15.04 35.74
N GLY A 208 6.30 14.41 35.19
CA GLY A 208 4.91 14.85 35.29
C GLY A 208 4.56 16.14 34.55
N ALA A 209 5.45 16.66 33.70
CA ALA A 209 5.16 17.82 32.88
C ALA A 209 3.87 17.62 32.05
N PRO A 210 3.06 18.68 31.85
CA PRO A 210 1.84 18.59 31.06
C PRO A 210 2.15 18.40 29.56
N ALA A 211 1.20 17.78 28.88
CA ALA A 211 1.10 17.78 27.42
C ALA A 211 0.82 19.20 26.90
N ASP A 212 1.33 19.47 25.70
CA ASP A 212 1.24 20.77 25.02
C ASP A 212 0.13 20.78 23.95
N GLY A 213 -0.39 19.61 23.57
CA GLY A 213 -1.49 19.50 22.61
C GLY A 213 -2.34 18.24 22.80
N VAL A 214 -3.59 18.28 22.31
CA VAL A 214 -4.55 17.17 22.33
C VAL A 214 -5.35 17.07 21.04
N LEU A 215 -5.45 15.86 20.48
CA LEU A 215 -6.28 15.52 19.31
C LEU A 215 -7.29 14.42 19.65
N GLY A 216 -8.39 14.38 18.91
CA GLY A 216 -9.52 13.46 19.15
C GLY A 216 -10.46 13.90 20.29
N GLN A 217 -10.16 15.02 20.95
CA GLN A 217 -10.98 15.67 21.99
C GLN A 217 -10.84 17.18 21.90
N GLN A 218 -11.88 17.92 22.30
CA GLN A 218 -11.91 19.38 22.29
C GLN A 218 -10.88 20.00 23.23
N ASP A 219 -10.63 19.35 24.36
CA ASP A 219 -9.73 19.79 25.41
C ASP A 219 -9.07 18.59 26.10
N PHE A 220 -8.18 18.86 27.05
CA PHE A 220 -7.54 17.81 27.82
C PHE A 220 -8.55 17.07 28.72
N THR A 221 -9.46 17.78 29.37
CA THR A 221 -10.33 17.19 30.41
C THR A 221 -11.41 16.24 29.89
N THR A 222 -11.74 16.31 28.60
CA THR A 222 -12.73 15.45 27.93
C THR A 222 -12.10 14.12 27.52
N GLY A 223 -12.85 13.03 27.72
CA GLY A 223 -12.41 11.67 27.36
C GLY A 223 -13.55 10.79 26.84
N THR A 224 -14.43 11.35 26.01
CA THR A 224 -15.59 10.63 25.46
C THR A 224 -15.27 10.03 24.09
N SER A 225 -15.52 8.73 23.93
CA SER A 225 -15.40 8.06 22.63
C SER A 225 -16.39 8.61 21.61
N GLY A 226 -16.09 8.48 20.32
CA GLY A 226 -17.04 8.75 19.25
C GLY A 226 -16.58 8.26 17.89
N LEU A 227 -17.47 8.37 16.91
CA LEU A 227 -17.25 7.98 15.53
C LEU A 227 -17.52 9.20 14.63
N SER A 228 -16.52 10.07 14.55
CA SER A 228 -16.50 11.26 13.69
C SER A 228 -15.05 11.64 13.40
N ASN A 229 -14.82 12.73 12.67
CA ASN A 229 -13.48 13.26 12.42
C ASN A 229 -12.87 14.03 13.61
N THR A 230 -13.65 14.39 14.63
CA THR A 230 -13.17 15.09 15.84
C THR A 230 -13.14 14.19 17.08
N LYS A 231 -13.56 12.95 16.95
CA LYS A 231 -13.62 11.96 18.03
C LYS A 231 -12.86 10.71 17.65
N MET A 232 -12.20 10.12 18.64
CA MET A 232 -11.58 8.80 18.51
C MET A 232 -12.32 7.76 19.35
N ASN A 233 -12.07 6.49 19.08
CA ASN A 233 -12.42 5.40 19.98
C ASN A 233 -11.21 4.49 20.17
N ARG A 234 -10.57 4.60 21.35
CA ARG A 234 -9.46 3.76 21.80
C ARG A 234 -8.29 3.75 20.80
N PRO A 235 -7.64 4.91 20.60
CA PRO A 235 -6.49 5.02 19.72
C PRO A 235 -5.35 4.09 20.18
N MET A 236 -4.66 3.51 19.20
CA MET A 236 -3.63 2.47 19.35
C MET A 236 -2.26 2.96 18.89
N GLY A 237 -1.83 2.56 17.70
CA GLY A 237 -0.56 3.03 17.11
C GLY A 237 -0.66 4.50 16.72
N VAL A 238 0.46 5.21 16.87
CA VAL A 238 0.66 6.57 16.36
C VAL A 238 1.95 6.62 15.57
N TYR A 239 1.96 7.37 14.47
CA TYR A 239 3.12 7.56 13.60
C TYR A 239 3.02 8.92 12.92
N LEU A 240 4.11 9.69 12.90
CA LEU A 240 4.20 10.91 12.11
C LEU A 240 5.12 10.68 10.92
N ASP A 241 4.62 10.92 9.71
CA ASP A 241 5.45 10.84 8.51
C ASP A 241 6.34 12.08 8.32
N LEU A 242 7.22 12.03 7.32
CA LEU A 242 8.16 13.11 7.01
C LEU A 242 7.47 14.37 6.46
N GLU A 243 6.20 14.26 6.06
CA GLU A 243 5.37 15.36 5.54
C GLU A 243 4.52 16.02 6.64
N ASP A 244 4.78 15.68 7.92
CA ASP A 244 4.07 16.19 9.09
C ASP A 244 2.59 15.74 9.17
N ASN A 245 2.26 14.58 8.60
CA ASN A 245 0.94 13.96 8.76
C ASN A 245 0.96 12.90 9.85
N LEU A 246 0.12 13.08 10.88
CA LEU A 246 -0.02 12.15 11.99
C LEU A 246 -1.06 11.09 11.68
N TRP A 247 -0.65 9.83 11.71
CA TRP A 247 -1.51 8.67 11.57
C TRP A 247 -1.81 8.07 12.94
N VAL A 248 -3.09 7.75 13.17
CA VAL A 248 -3.57 7.15 14.42
C VAL A 248 -4.46 5.96 14.07
N CYS A 249 -4.09 4.77 14.55
CA CYS A 249 -4.96 3.60 14.48
C CYS A 249 -6.01 3.65 15.58
N GLU A 250 -7.23 3.20 15.28
CA GLU A 250 -8.31 3.04 16.26
C GLU A 250 -8.78 1.59 16.25
N ASP A 251 -8.84 0.95 17.43
CA ASP A 251 -9.23 -0.46 17.51
C ASP A 251 -10.73 -0.64 17.28
N ASP A 252 -11.59 0.02 18.07
CA ASP A 252 -13.04 -0.17 18.04
C ASP A 252 -13.73 0.57 16.88
N ASN A 253 -13.08 1.59 16.32
CA ASN A 253 -13.54 2.26 15.10
C ASN A 253 -13.03 1.59 13.81
N ASN A 254 -12.18 0.54 13.92
CA ASN A 254 -11.66 -0.21 12.78
C ASN A 254 -11.09 0.68 11.66
N ARG A 255 -10.27 1.68 11.99
CA ARG A 255 -9.77 2.65 11.01
C ARG A 255 -8.44 3.25 11.41
N ALA A 256 -7.70 3.76 10.43
CA ALA A 256 -6.58 4.66 10.65
C ALA A 256 -6.98 6.06 10.21
N ILE A 257 -6.90 7.05 11.10
CA ILE A 257 -7.17 8.46 10.78
C ILE A 257 -5.87 9.24 10.63
N ARG A 258 -5.90 10.25 9.75
CA ARG A 258 -4.77 11.10 9.42
C ARG A 258 -5.05 12.55 9.81
N PHE A 259 -4.06 13.22 10.36
CA PHE A 259 -4.07 14.66 10.64
C PHE A 259 -2.93 15.33 9.87
N ASP A 260 -3.27 16.17 8.91
CA ASP A 260 -2.31 16.80 8.00
C ASP A 260 -1.69 18.04 8.64
N ASN A 261 -0.39 18.28 8.39
CA ASN A 261 0.34 19.43 8.96
C ASN A 261 0.14 19.58 10.47
N VAL A 262 0.23 18.44 11.19
CA VAL A 262 -0.19 18.32 12.59
C VAL A 262 0.53 19.31 13.52
N SER A 263 1.71 19.81 13.12
CA SER A 263 2.43 20.87 13.84
C SER A 263 1.61 22.13 14.08
N SER A 264 0.73 22.46 13.14
CA SER A 264 -0.07 23.70 13.18
C SER A 264 -1.47 23.47 13.76
N LYS A 265 -1.88 22.22 13.99
CA LYS A 265 -3.21 21.92 14.50
C LYS A 265 -3.37 22.33 15.96
N LEU A 266 -4.49 23.00 16.22
CA LEU A 266 -4.95 23.36 17.57
C LEU A 266 -5.62 22.16 18.25
N ASN A 267 -5.83 22.29 19.55
CA ASN A 267 -6.56 21.29 20.33
C ASN A 267 -7.95 21.04 19.72
N GLY A 268 -8.32 19.76 19.62
CA GLY A 268 -9.62 19.36 19.07
C GLY A 268 -9.79 19.51 17.57
N ALA A 269 -8.71 19.78 16.82
CA ALA A 269 -8.75 19.78 15.37
C ALA A 269 -9.30 18.45 14.82
N ALA A 270 -10.04 18.53 13.72
CA ALA A 270 -10.52 17.37 13.00
C ALA A 270 -9.40 16.63 12.26
N ALA A 271 -9.57 15.32 12.10
CA ALA A 271 -8.82 14.50 11.16
C ALA A 271 -9.20 14.85 9.71
N ASP A 272 -8.24 14.68 8.80
CA ASP A 272 -8.33 15.09 7.40
C ASP A 272 -8.45 13.91 6.44
N GLY A 273 -8.04 12.71 6.86
CA GLY A 273 -8.19 11.48 6.07
C GLY A 273 -8.48 10.23 6.90
N VAL A 274 -9.02 9.20 6.25
CA VAL A 274 -9.29 7.88 6.86
C VAL A 274 -8.98 6.72 5.91
N LEU A 275 -8.28 5.71 6.42
CA LEU A 275 -8.04 4.42 5.77
C LEU A 275 -8.67 3.28 6.58
N GLY A 276 -9.01 2.18 5.92
CA GLY A 276 -9.69 1.05 6.53
C GLY A 276 -11.22 1.19 6.66
N GLN A 277 -11.76 2.38 6.33
CA GLN A 277 -13.18 2.72 6.28
C GLN A 277 -13.44 3.73 5.15
N PRO A 278 -14.65 3.75 4.55
CA PRO A 278 -15.00 4.71 3.49
C PRO A 278 -15.09 6.15 3.96
N ASP A 279 -15.36 6.37 5.25
CA ASP A 279 -15.57 7.69 5.85
C ASP A 279 -15.31 7.68 7.36
N PHE A 280 -15.47 8.83 8.01
CA PHE A 280 -15.28 8.99 9.46
C PHE A 280 -16.45 8.48 10.31
N ASN A 281 -17.54 8.01 9.70
CA ASN A 281 -18.78 7.67 10.40
C ASN A 281 -19.10 6.16 10.30
N THR A 282 -18.23 5.39 9.68
CA THR A 282 -18.32 3.94 9.51
C THR A 282 -17.23 3.23 10.33
N ASN A 283 -17.55 2.08 10.93
CA ASN A 283 -16.63 1.28 11.76
C ASN A 283 -16.76 -0.24 11.54
N LEU A 284 -17.09 -0.67 10.33
CA LEU A 284 -17.35 -2.07 10.04
C LEU A 284 -16.05 -2.89 10.08
N LYS A 285 -16.10 -4.08 10.68
CA LYS A 285 -15.01 -5.05 10.58
C LYS A 285 -15.04 -5.69 9.21
N LYS A 286 -13.97 -5.51 8.44
CA LYS A 286 -13.84 -6.05 7.09
C LYS A 286 -12.48 -6.72 6.93
N ASN A 287 -12.43 -7.75 6.10
CA ASN A 287 -11.19 -8.37 5.66
C ASN A 287 -10.86 -7.99 4.21
N SER A 288 -11.64 -7.14 3.53
CA SER A 288 -11.37 -6.67 2.16
C SER A 288 -10.18 -5.70 2.09
N ARG A 289 -9.76 -5.33 0.88
CA ARG A 289 -8.58 -4.47 0.62
C ARG A 289 -8.71 -3.03 1.11
N ASP A 290 -9.93 -2.51 1.27
CA ASP A 290 -10.28 -1.21 1.89
C ASP A 290 -10.57 -1.32 3.39
N GLY A 291 -10.52 -2.54 3.93
CA GLY A 291 -11.10 -2.88 5.22
C GLY A 291 -10.07 -3.38 6.23
N VAL A 292 -10.35 -3.13 7.51
CA VAL A 292 -9.55 -3.63 8.63
C VAL A 292 -10.44 -4.16 9.75
N SER A 293 -9.85 -4.92 10.67
CA SER A 293 -10.50 -5.48 11.84
C SER A 293 -9.56 -5.40 13.04
N ASN A 294 -9.84 -4.46 13.96
CA ASN A 294 -9.02 -4.12 15.13
C ASN A 294 -7.57 -3.74 14.76
N LEU A 295 -7.33 -2.47 14.40
CA LEU A 295 -5.98 -1.99 14.11
C LEU A 295 -5.13 -1.81 15.38
N ARG A 296 -3.87 -2.25 15.33
CA ARG A 296 -2.94 -2.22 16.47
C ARG A 296 -1.73 -1.33 16.31
N GLY A 297 -1.22 -1.22 15.09
CA GLY A 297 0.06 -0.59 14.82
C GLY A 297 0.02 0.14 13.50
N VAL A 298 0.70 1.28 13.48
CA VAL A 298 0.99 2.03 12.26
C VAL A 298 2.46 2.41 12.27
N TYR A 299 3.10 2.29 11.12
CA TYR A 299 4.45 2.77 10.89
C TYR A 299 4.58 3.14 9.42
N GLY A 300 5.58 3.96 9.08
CA GLY A 300 5.87 4.26 7.69
C GLY A 300 7.36 4.25 7.41
N ASP A 301 7.71 4.31 6.14
CA ASP A 301 9.10 4.40 5.70
C ASP A 301 9.37 5.66 4.87
N ALA A 302 10.64 5.88 4.56
CA ALA A 302 11.10 7.04 3.82
C ALA A 302 10.57 7.10 2.36
N ALA A 303 9.98 6.02 1.84
CA ALA A 303 9.35 6.01 0.53
C ALA A 303 7.88 6.45 0.56
N GLY A 304 7.36 6.79 1.74
CA GLY A 304 5.96 7.20 1.92
C GLY A 304 5.00 6.01 1.95
N ARG A 305 5.49 4.79 2.20
CA ARG A 305 4.62 3.65 2.48
C ARG A 305 4.16 3.68 3.93
N LEU A 306 2.87 3.40 4.15
CA LEU A 306 2.27 3.22 5.46
C LEU A 306 1.92 1.74 5.66
N TYR A 307 2.27 1.20 6.82
CA TYR A 307 2.00 -0.17 7.22
C TYR A 307 0.98 -0.16 8.35
N LEU A 308 -0.15 -0.84 8.16
CA LEU A 308 -1.21 -0.99 9.15
C LEU A 308 -1.29 -2.43 9.62
N VAL A 309 -1.10 -2.65 10.93
CA VAL A 309 -1.20 -3.97 11.56
C VAL A 309 -2.67 -4.26 11.86
N ASP A 310 -3.27 -5.08 11.01
CA ASP A 310 -4.66 -5.52 11.06
C ASP A 310 -4.74 -6.84 11.84
N GLU A 311 -4.84 -6.71 13.17
CA GLU A 311 -4.59 -7.80 14.11
C GLU A 311 -5.57 -8.95 13.95
N SER A 312 -6.87 -8.66 13.85
CA SER A 312 -7.89 -9.72 13.82
C SER A 312 -7.99 -10.42 12.48
N ASN A 313 -7.49 -9.78 11.41
CA ASN A 313 -7.32 -10.42 10.13
C ASN A 313 -5.92 -11.04 9.95
N HIS A 314 -5.04 -10.99 10.96
CA HIS A 314 -3.71 -11.60 10.94
C HIS A 314 -2.83 -11.16 9.76
N ARG A 315 -2.83 -9.87 9.44
CA ARG A 315 -2.11 -9.33 8.28
C ARG A 315 -1.55 -7.94 8.51
N VAL A 316 -0.66 -7.51 7.61
CA VAL A 316 -0.22 -6.12 7.52
C VAL A 316 -0.65 -5.56 6.17
N LEU A 317 -1.45 -4.51 6.17
CA LEU A 317 -1.80 -3.77 4.96
C LEU A 317 -0.78 -2.68 4.68
N VAL A 318 -0.37 -2.54 3.43
CA VAL A 318 0.61 -1.55 2.99
C VAL A 318 -0.04 -0.58 2.03
N PHE A 319 0.11 0.71 2.27
CA PHE A 319 -0.41 1.80 1.44
C PHE A 319 0.75 2.64 0.93
N ASN A 320 1.00 2.64 -0.37
CA ASN A 320 1.93 3.53 -1.04
C ASN A 320 1.34 4.95 -1.09
N HIS A 321 2.16 5.97 -0.82
CA HIS A 321 1.72 7.37 -0.83
C HIS A 321 0.44 7.59 -0.01
N ALA A 322 0.39 7.02 1.20
CA ALA A 322 -0.83 6.99 2.01
C ALA A 322 -1.41 8.40 2.28
N ALA A 323 -0.55 9.41 2.39
CA ALA A 323 -0.95 10.80 2.61
C ALA A 323 -1.73 11.41 1.43
N SER A 324 -1.57 10.90 0.20
CA SER A 324 -2.32 11.38 -0.96
C SER A 324 -3.55 10.53 -1.28
N LYS A 325 -3.79 9.43 -0.54
CA LYS A 325 -4.93 8.56 -0.81
C LYS A 325 -6.25 9.18 -0.32
N PRO A 326 -7.36 9.01 -1.07
CA PRO A 326 -8.68 9.41 -0.61
C PRO A 326 -9.18 8.50 0.51
N ASN A 327 -10.26 8.92 1.17
CA ASN A 327 -10.93 8.09 2.17
C ASN A 327 -11.39 6.76 1.57
N GLY A 328 -11.27 5.67 2.33
CA GLY A 328 -11.64 4.33 1.86
C GLY A 328 -10.73 3.74 0.79
N ALA A 329 -9.58 4.35 0.53
CA ALA A 329 -8.66 3.82 -0.47
C ALA A 329 -8.22 2.38 -0.14
N PHE A 330 -7.94 1.63 -1.21
CA PHE A 330 -7.41 0.28 -1.14
C PHE A 330 -5.94 0.26 -0.72
N ALA A 331 -5.58 -0.73 0.11
CA ALA A 331 -4.21 -1.10 0.41
C ALA A 331 -3.51 -1.62 -0.85
N ASP A 332 -2.26 -1.25 -1.09
CA ASP A 332 -1.51 -1.68 -2.27
C ASP A 332 -0.96 -3.10 -2.12
N TYR A 333 -0.51 -3.47 -0.92
CA TYR A 333 -0.01 -4.83 -0.61
C TYR A 333 -0.58 -5.36 0.71
N VAL A 334 -0.50 -6.69 0.86
CA VAL A 334 -0.79 -7.40 2.11
C VAL A 334 0.34 -8.35 2.47
N LEU A 335 0.87 -8.24 3.68
CA LEU A 335 1.91 -9.13 4.21
C LEU A 335 1.27 -10.14 5.18
N GLY A 336 1.80 -11.37 5.17
CA GLY A 336 1.30 -12.48 5.98
C GLY A 336 0.08 -13.21 5.40
N GLN A 337 -0.42 -12.79 4.24
CA GLN A 337 -1.51 -13.45 3.50
C GLN A 337 -1.24 -13.44 1.99
N PRO A 338 -1.68 -14.48 1.25
CA PRO A 338 -1.60 -14.53 -0.22
C PRO A 338 -2.31 -13.35 -0.89
N ASP A 339 -3.42 -12.91 -0.30
CA ASP A 339 -4.32 -11.91 -0.84
C ASP A 339 -5.02 -11.13 0.29
N PHE A 340 -5.94 -10.25 -0.10
CA PHE A 340 -6.76 -9.45 0.81
C PHE A 340 -8.05 -10.19 1.20
N GLY A 341 -8.07 -11.53 1.26
CA GLY A 341 -9.26 -12.32 1.58
C GLY A 341 -10.29 -12.38 0.46
N SER A 342 -11.58 -12.46 0.83
CA SER A 342 -12.73 -12.70 -0.05
C SER A 342 -13.13 -11.50 -0.91
N ASP A 343 -12.17 -10.76 -1.47
CA ASP A 343 -12.41 -9.59 -2.30
C ASP A 343 -12.93 -10.01 -3.69
N PRO A 344 -14.23 -9.83 -4.01
CA PRO A 344 -14.76 -10.20 -5.32
C PRO A 344 -14.39 -9.16 -6.40
N ILE A 345 -13.73 -8.05 -6.04
CA ILE A 345 -13.44 -6.96 -6.97
C ILE A 345 -11.98 -7.02 -7.40
N ILE A 346 -11.82 -7.52 -8.62
CA ILE A 346 -10.50 -7.85 -9.20
C ILE A 346 -9.99 -6.73 -10.12
N GLN A 347 -10.87 -5.77 -10.43
CA GLN A 347 -10.58 -4.64 -11.31
C GLN A 347 -10.53 -3.31 -10.53
N GLN A 348 -9.45 -2.56 -10.72
CA GLN A 348 -9.14 -1.30 -10.03
C GLN A 348 -9.26 -0.11 -10.99
N GLU A 349 -9.88 0.98 -10.54
CA GLU A 349 -9.82 2.26 -11.25
C GLU A 349 -8.44 2.90 -11.08
N VAL A 350 -7.83 3.29 -12.20
CA VAL A 350 -6.57 4.05 -12.21
C VAL A 350 -6.80 5.37 -12.90
N TYR A 351 -6.54 6.45 -12.16
CA TYR A 351 -6.61 7.81 -12.65
C TYR A 351 -5.22 8.33 -12.95
N ASP A 352 -4.98 8.75 -14.19
CA ASP A 352 -3.68 9.24 -14.64
C ASP A 352 -3.83 10.51 -15.48
N ALA A 353 -3.67 11.65 -14.82
CA ALA A 353 -3.80 12.97 -15.45
C ALA A 353 -2.77 13.21 -16.57
N SER A 354 -1.70 12.43 -16.64
CA SER A 354 -0.69 12.54 -17.70
C SER A 354 -1.04 11.76 -18.98
N THR A 355 -2.00 10.83 -18.90
CA THR A 355 -2.39 9.94 -20.02
C THR A 355 -3.91 9.75 -20.13
N LEU A 356 -4.42 8.56 -19.79
CA LEU A 356 -5.82 8.17 -19.79
C LEU A 356 -6.15 7.44 -18.49
N ASN A 357 -7.37 7.62 -18.02
CA ASN A 357 -7.92 6.82 -16.93
C ASN A 357 -8.26 5.41 -17.46
N TYR A 358 -8.05 4.37 -16.67
CA TYR A 358 -8.32 2.99 -17.08
C TYR A 358 -8.79 2.09 -15.94
N LEU A 359 -9.54 1.04 -16.29
CA LEU A 359 -9.74 -0.12 -15.41
C LEU A 359 -8.57 -1.09 -15.57
N LEU A 360 -8.00 -1.50 -14.44
CA LEU A 360 -6.89 -2.45 -14.34
C LEU A 360 -7.37 -3.77 -13.76
N PHE A 361 -7.20 -4.84 -14.52
CA PHE A 361 -7.22 -6.20 -14.01
C PHE A 361 -5.78 -6.69 -13.78
N MET A 362 -5.48 -7.24 -12.60
CA MET A 362 -4.22 -7.92 -12.32
C MET A 362 -4.46 -9.42 -12.10
N PRO A 363 -3.67 -10.31 -12.72
CA PRO A 363 -3.68 -11.74 -12.42
C PRO A 363 -3.39 -11.98 -10.93
N ARG A 364 -4.18 -12.84 -10.27
CA ARG A 364 -4.02 -13.15 -8.84
C ARG A 364 -3.72 -14.62 -8.58
N ASP A 365 -4.44 -15.54 -9.23
CA ASP A 365 -4.34 -16.99 -8.98
C ASP A 365 -3.50 -17.71 -10.04
N THR A 366 -2.64 -16.96 -10.74
CA THR A 366 -1.79 -17.50 -11.81
C THR A 366 -0.32 -17.17 -11.57
N PHE A 367 0.55 -18.10 -11.94
CA PHE A 367 1.98 -17.87 -11.91
C PHE A 367 2.38 -16.91 -13.03
N ALA A 368 3.30 -16.00 -12.73
CA ALA A 368 3.88 -15.14 -13.75
C ALA A 368 4.47 -15.99 -14.88
N ALA A 369 4.08 -15.70 -16.12
CA ALA A 369 4.33 -16.58 -17.24
C ALA A 369 5.83 -16.70 -17.59
N GLU A 370 6.65 -15.67 -17.35
CA GLU A 370 8.10 -15.74 -17.57
C GLU A 370 8.87 -14.71 -16.71
N ASN A 371 9.86 -15.14 -15.91
CA ASN A 371 10.71 -14.27 -15.09
C ASN A 371 9.97 -13.26 -14.19
N GLY A 372 8.81 -13.65 -13.63
CA GLY A 372 8.01 -12.74 -12.79
C GLY A 372 7.22 -11.70 -13.57
N LYS A 373 7.14 -11.80 -14.90
CA LYS A 373 6.37 -10.89 -15.77
C LYS A 373 5.15 -11.58 -16.41
N TYR A 374 4.11 -10.79 -16.64
CA TYR A 374 2.83 -11.22 -17.20
C TYR A 374 2.62 -10.64 -18.61
N PRO A 375 1.95 -11.39 -19.51
CA PRO A 375 1.45 -10.81 -20.75
C PRO A 375 0.41 -9.72 -20.46
N LEU A 376 0.30 -8.73 -21.36
CA LEU A 376 -0.59 -7.58 -21.24
C LEU A 376 -1.62 -7.56 -22.36
N ILE A 377 -2.89 -7.37 -22.04
CA ILE A 377 -3.96 -7.07 -22.99
C ILE A 377 -4.40 -5.61 -22.78
N ILE A 378 -4.33 -4.82 -23.85
CA ILE A 378 -5.00 -3.52 -23.93
C ILE A 378 -6.37 -3.75 -24.59
N SER A 379 -7.45 -3.42 -23.87
CA SER A 379 -8.83 -3.67 -24.31
C SER A 379 -9.58 -2.36 -24.56
N LEU A 380 -9.82 -2.02 -25.82
CA LEU A 380 -10.52 -0.80 -26.23
C LEU A 380 -12.03 -1.04 -26.32
N HIS A 381 -12.80 -0.26 -25.55
CA HIS A 381 -14.26 -0.35 -25.49
C HIS A 381 -14.96 0.26 -26.72
N GLY A 382 -16.27 0.05 -26.84
CA GLY A 382 -17.11 0.57 -27.92
C GLY A 382 -17.56 2.02 -27.71
N ILE A 383 -18.41 2.55 -28.59
CA ILE A 383 -18.81 3.96 -28.51
C ILE A 383 -19.67 4.29 -27.26
N GLY A 384 -20.36 3.28 -26.70
CA GLY A 384 -21.28 3.41 -25.57
C GLY A 384 -20.60 3.69 -24.22
N GLU A 385 -19.35 3.25 -24.05
CA GLU A 385 -18.63 3.34 -22.77
C GLU A 385 -17.76 4.61 -22.68
N ARG A 386 -17.80 5.49 -23.69
CA ARG A 386 -17.10 6.78 -23.66
C ARG A 386 -17.56 7.65 -22.48
N GLY A 387 -16.66 8.47 -21.95
CA GLY A 387 -16.99 9.44 -20.91
C GLY A 387 -15.86 9.66 -19.92
N ASN A 388 -16.25 9.87 -18.67
CA ASN A 388 -15.38 10.15 -17.52
C ASN A 388 -15.74 9.30 -16.28
N ASP A 389 -16.57 8.28 -16.47
CA ASP A 389 -16.99 7.33 -15.43
C ASP A 389 -16.41 5.96 -15.78
N LEU A 390 -15.29 5.59 -15.13
CA LEU A 390 -14.56 4.36 -15.45
C LEU A 390 -15.40 3.10 -15.25
N TRP A 391 -16.40 3.13 -14.35
CA TRP A 391 -17.28 1.99 -14.15
C TRP A 391 -18.13 1.66 -15.37
N LYS A 392 -18.39 2.63 -16.26
CA LYS A 392 -19.04 2.34 -17.54
C LYS A 392 -18.25 1.39 -18.42
N VAL A 393 -16.92 1.40 -18.34
CA VAL A 393 -16.06 0.50 -19.13
C VAL A 393 -16.31 -0.96 -18.77
N LYS A 394 -16.84 -1.24 -17.58
CA LYS A 394 -17.18 -2.59 -17.12
C LYS A 394 -18.51 -3.13 -17.66
N ASN A 395 -19.33 -2.29 -18.30
CA ASN A 395 -20.65 -2.70 -18.74
C ASN A 395 -20.59 -3.68 -19.93
N GLU A 396 -19.52 -3.66 -20.71
CA GLU A 396 -19.34 -4.46 -21.92
C GLU A 396 -17.90 -4.98 -22.09
N GLY A 397 -17.72 -5.89 -23.04
CA GLY A 397 -16.40 -6.39 -23.46
C GLY A 397 -15.66 -7.23 -22.40
N LEU A 398 -14.32 -7.23 -22.49
CA LEU A 398 -13.46 -8.02 -21.63
C LEU A 398 -13.55 -7.63 -20.13
N PRO A 399 -13.62 -6.34 -19.74
CA PRO A 399 -13.85 -5.93 -18.36
C PRO A 399 -15.10 -6.55 -17.73
N LYS A 400 -16.21 -6.63 -18.46
CA LYS A 400 -17.44 -7.28 -17.98
C LYS A 400 -17.22 -8.76 -17.67
N ILE A 401 -16.50 -9.46 -18.55
CA ILE A 401 -16.27 -10.91 -18.44
C ILE A 401 -15.27 -11.25 -17.34
N LEU A 402 -14.34 -10.35 -17.04
CA LEU A 402 -13.37 -10.49 -15.96
C LEU A 402 -13.95 -10.11 -14.59
N ASP A 403 -15.20 -9.67 -14.52
CA ASP A 403 -15.82 -9.41 -13.23
C ASP A 403 -15.93 -10.70 -12.41
N GLY A 404 -15.41 -10.68 -11.19
CA GLY A 404 -15.36 -11.85 -10.30
C GLY A 404 -14.41 -12.98 -10.71
N LYS A 405 -13.54 -12.81 -11.72
CA LYS A 405 -12.51 -13.81 -12.12
C LYS A 405 -11.13 -13.47 -11.59
N ASN A 406 -10.38 -14.41 -10.99
CA ASN A 406 -9.02 -14.20 -10.47
C ASN A 406 -7.94 -15.05 -11.16
N ASP A 407 -8.35 -16.01 -12.00
CA ASP A 407 -7.54 -17.04 -12.67
C ASP A 407 -7.12 -16.63 -14.09
N PHE A 408 -7.32 -15.37 -14.48
CA PHE A 408 -6.98 -14.89 -15.81
C PHE A 408 -5.48 -14.51 -15.90
N GLU A 409 -4.77 -15.08 -16.88
CA GLU A 409 -3.30 -15.07 -16.95
C GLU A 409 -2.67 -13.75 -17.44
N PHE A 410 -3.48 -12.74 -17.75
CA PHE A 410 -3.05 -11.47 -18.36
C PHE A 410 -3.32 -10.29 -17.44
N ILE A 411 -2.39 -9.34 -17.42
CA ILE A 411 -2.74 -7.98 -17.01
C ILE A 411 -3.68 -7.43 -18.07
N VAL A 412 -4.83 -6.89 -17.68
CA VAL A 412 -5.77 -6.24 -18.62
C VAL A 412 -5.93 -4.79 -18.26
N VAL A 413 -5.66 -3.92 -19.24
CA VAL A 413 -5.84 -2.48 -19.12
C VAL A 413 -6.93 -2.05 -20.09
N SER A 414 -7.99 -1.48 -19.55
CA SER A 414 -9.16 -1.04 -20.30
C SER A 414 -9.36 0.47 -20.12
N PRO A 415 -8.74 1.29 -20.98
CA PRO A 415 -8.84 2.74 -20.88
C PRO A 415 -10.23 3.23 -21.28
N GLN A 416 -10.63 4.37 -20.72
CA GLN A 416 -11.83 5.07 -21.16
C GLN A 416 -11.53 6.17 -22.18
N CYS A 417 -12.17 6.09 -23.34
CA CYS A 417 -12.15 7.15 -24.34
C CYS A 417 -13.01 8.33 -23.86
N PRO A 418 -12.51 9.57 -23.91
CA PRO A 418 -13.32 10.74 -23.63
C PRO A 418 -14.54 10.83 -24.55
N SER A 419 -15.62 11.43 -24.07
CA SER A 419 -16.85 11.64 -24.86
C SER A 419 -16.67 12.54 -26.09
N THR A 420 -15.55 13.29 -26.16
CA THR A 420 -15.25 14.25 -27.23
C THR A 420 -14.52 13.63 -28.43
N THR A 421 -14.13 12.35 -28.36
CA THR A 421 -13.32 11.70 -29.41
C THR A 421 -13.70 10.24 -29.59
N GLU A 422 -13.03 9.56 -30.52
CA GLU A 422 -13.09 8.14 -30.77
C GLU A 422 -11.66 7.61 -30.95
N TRP A 423 -11.43 6.33 -30.67
CA TRP A 423 -10.08 5.75 -30.61
C TRP A 423 -9.22 5.90 -31.88
N TYR A 424 -9.84 6.24 -33.02
CA TYR A 424 -9.21 6.31 -34.33
C TYR A 424 -9.20 7.71 -34.96
N TYR A 425 -9.65 8.74 -34.24
CA TYR A 425 -9.57 10.13 -34.69
C TYR A 425 -8.17 10.70 -34.50
N ASN A 426 -7.66 11.42 -35.49
CA ASN A 426 -6.30 11.98 -35.45
C ASN A 426 -6.24 13.29 -34.65
N ASP A 427 -6.55 13.23 -33.36
CA ASP A 427 -6.70 14.39 -32.47
C ASP A 427 -5.84 14.34 -31.20
N GLY A 428 -4.90 13.38 -31.12
CA GLY A 428 -4.02 13.18 -29.98
C GLY A 428 -4.36 11.97 -29.11
N ILE A 429 -5.49 11.29 -29.35
CA ILE A 429 -5.92 10.15 -28.54
C ILE A 429 -4.96 8.95 -28.65
N GLN A 430 -4.35 8.72 -29.81
CA GLN A 430 -3.40 7.61 -30.04
C GLN A 430 -2.08 7.85 -29.31
N GLU A 431 -1.58 9.09 -29.28
CA GLU A 431 -0.41 9.48 -28.50
C GLU A 431 -0.66 9.31 -27.00
N LYS A 432 -1.88 9.61 -26.52
CA LYS A 432 -2.27 9.35 -25.13
C LYS A 432 -2.34 7.86 -24.82
N LEU A 433 -2.86 7.04 -25.74
CA LEU A 433 -2.86 5.58 -25.61
C LEU A 433 -1.44 5.01 -25.57
N ASP A 434 -0.54 5.41 -26.48
CA ASP A 434 0.86 4.92 -26.49
C ASP A 434 1.59 5.33 -25.20
N LYS A 435 1.42 6.58 -24.74
CA LYS A 435 1.97 7.01 -23.44
C LYS A 435 1.38 6.26 -22.26
N MET A 436 0.08 5.92 -22.30
CA MET A 436 -0.55 5.09 -21.27
C MET A 436 0.06 3.70 -21.24
N ILE A 437 0.34 3.08 -22.40
CA ILE A 437 1.02 1.79 -22.48
C ILE A 437 2.41 1.87 -21.85
N ASP A 438 3.20 2.92 -22.15
CA ASP A 438 4.50 3.14 -21.51
C ASP A 438 4.36 3.32 -19.98
N SER A 439 3.34 4.05 -19.51
CA SER A 439 3.02 4.22 -18.08
C SER A 439 2.71 2.87 -17.41
N VAL A 440 1.91 2.02 -18.06
CA VAL A 440 1.56 0.67 -17.60
C VAL A 440 2.80 -0.23 -17.52
N ILE A 441 3.66 -0.23 -18.54
CA ILE A 441 4.90 -1.02 -18.56
C ILE A 441 5.83 -0.62 -17.41
N ASN A 442 5.89 0.67 -17.07
CA ASN A 442 6.72 1.17 -15.98
C ASN A 442 6.14 0.86 -14.58
N ARG A 443 4.81 0.71 -14.46
CA ARG A 443 4.13 0.50 -13.18
C ARG A 443 3.94 -0.97 -12.81
N TYR A 444 3.85 -1.86 -13.80
CA TYR A 444 3.46 -3.26 -13.59
C TYR A 444 4.47 -4.23 -14.23
N PRO A 445 4.54 -5.48 -13.74
CA PRO A 445 5.49 -6.47 -14.26
C PRO A 445 5.05 -7.02 -15.63
N VAL A 446 5.15 -6.19 -16.67
CA VAL A 446 4.71 -6.51 -18.03
C VAL A 446 5.84 -7.19 -18.81
N ASP A 447 5.51 -8.30 -19.48
CA ASP A 447 6.33 -8.88 -20.53
C ASP A 447 6.14 -8.08 -21.83
N THR A 448 7.10 -7.23 -22.15
CA THR A 448 7.08 -6.33 -23.30
C THR A 448 7.16 -7.04 -24.66
N ASN A 449 7.41 -8.35 -24.67
CA ASN A 449 7.33 -9.17 -25.88
C ASN A 449 5.93 -9.75 -26.10
N ARG A 450 5.01 -9.60 -25.13
CA ARG A 450 3.66 -10.15 -25.13
C ARG A 450 2.63 -9.09 -24.73
N ILE A 451 2.62 -7.99 -25.49
CA ILE A 451 1.59 -6.97 -25.41
C ILE A 451 0.60 -7.20 -26.55
N TYR A 452 -0.66 -7.39 -26.23
CA TYR A 452 -1.74 -7.66 -27.17
C TYR A 452 -2.73 -6.51 -27.18
N LEU A 453 -3.38 -6.30 -28.32
CA LEU A 453 -4.39 -5.27 -28.49
C LEU A 453 -5.70 -5.89 -28.98
N THR A 454 -6.78 -5.55 -28.31
CA THR A 454 -8.13 -5.99 -28.66
C THR A 454 -9.11 -4.84 -28.52
N GLY A 455 -10.24 -4.94 -29.20
CA GLY A 455 -11.33 -3.99 -29.01
C GLY A 455 -12.58 -4.34 -29.79
N LEU A 456 -13.70 -3.77 -29.36
CA LEU A 456 -15.03 -4.02 -29.93
C LEU A 456 -15.59 -2.78 -30.61
N SER A 457 -16.22 -2.94 -31.78
CA SER A 457 -16.90 -1.84 -32.49
C SER A 457 -15.96 -0.63 -32.73
N MET A 458 -16.24 0.55 -32.17
CA MET A 458 -15.31 1.70 -32.13
C MET A 458 -13.89 1.31 -31.67
N GLY A 459 -13.76 0.44 -30.67
CA GLY A 459 -12.50 -0.12 -30.20
C GLY A 459 -11.88 -1.16 -31.14
N GLY A 460 -12.68 -1.87 -31.93
CA GLY A 460 -12.18 -2.76 -32.99
C GLY A 460 -11.52 -1.99 -34.13
N ILE A 461 -12.08 -0.82 -34.47
CA ILE A 461 -11.49 0.14 -35.41
C ILE A 461 -10.22 0.77 -34.82
N GLY A 462 -10.29 1.21 -33.55
CA GLY A 462 -9.14 1.74 -32.81
C GLY A 462 -7.98 0.75 -32.67
N THR A 463 -8.28 -0.55 -32.56
CA THR A 463 -7.28 -1.62 -32.54
C THR A 463 -6.42 -1.61 -33.81
N LEU A 464 -7.05 -1.43 -34.96
CA LEU A 464 -6.34 -1.36 -36.24
C LEU A 464 -5.58 -0.04 -36.37
N ASP A 465 -6.18 1.11 -36.04
CA ASP A 465 -5.54 2.43 -36.12
C ASP A 465 -4.24 2.48 -35.29
N LEU A 466 -4.34 2.07 -34.01
CA LEU A 466 -3.21 2.12 -33.10
C LEU A 466 -2.09 1.18 -33.54
N ALA A 467 -2.43 -0.01 -34.04
CA ALA A 467 -1.44 -0.95 -34.59
C ALA A 467 -0.76 -0.41 -35.86
N ILE A 468 -1.49 0.26 -36.75
CA ILE A 468 -0.92 0.86 -37.97
C ILE A 468 0.06 1.99 -37.64
N ARG A 469 -0.23 2.79 -36.60
CA ARG A 469 0.64 3.88 -36.13
C ARG A 469 1.84 3.38 -35.36
N TYR A 470 1.68 2.32 -34.57
CA TYR A 470 2.71 1.76 -33.70
C TYR A 470 2.92 0.25 -33.93
N PRO A 471 3.32 -0.19 -35.15
CA PRO A 471 3.32 -1.60 -35.55
C PRO A 471 4.29 -2.49 -34.77
N LYS A 472 5.25 -1.89 -34.04
CA LYS A 472 6.22 -2.59 -33.20
C LYS A 472 5.78 -2.76 -31.75
N ARG A 473 4.57 -2.32 -31.38
CA ARG A 473 4.10 -2.39 -29.98
C ARG A 473 3.46 -3.73 -29.66
N PHE A 474 2.79 -4.36 -30.62
CA PHE A 474 1.89 -5.47 -30.35
C PHE A 474 2.42 -6.79 -30.90
N ALA A 475 2.27 -7.84 -30.11
CA ALA A 475 2.59 -9.22 -30.48
C ALA A 475 1.43 -9.90 -31.22
N ALA A 476 0.18 -9.44 -31.01
CA ALA A 476 -1.00 -9.94 -31.70
C ALA A 476 -2.19 -8.97 -31.56
N LEU A 477 -3.15 -9.07 -32.49
CA LEU A 477 -4.35 -8.23 -32.58
C LEU A 477 -5.63 -9.06 -32.60
N ILE A 478 -6.65 -8.63 -31.84
CA ILE A 478 -8.01 -9.20 -31.85
C ILE A 478 -9.04 -8.08 -32.10
N PRO A 479 -9.22 -7.63 -33.36
CA PRO A 479 -10.27 -6.67 -33.68
C PRO A 479 -11.64 -7.37 -33.78
N ILE A 480 -12.68 -6.81 -33.15
CA ILE A 480 -14.04 -7.38 -33.13
C ILE A 480 -15.05 -6.34 -33.64
N ALA A 481 -15.95 -6.75 -34.54
CA ALA A 481 -16.92 -5.86 -35.18
C ALA A 481 -16.26 -4.60 -35.79
N PHE A 482 -15.32 -4.80 -36.72
CA PHE A 482 -14.35 -3.77 -37.11
C PHE A 482 -14.43 -3.36 -38.59
N ARG A 483 -13.78 -2.25 -38.90
CA ARG A 483 -13.53 -1.72 -40.26
C ARG A 483 -12.25 -0.88 -40.24
N ILE A 484 -11.86 -0.37 -41.41
CA ILE A 484 -10.84 0.69 -41.53
C ILE A 484 -11.47 1.94 -42.15
N GLU A 485 -10.79 3.08 -41.98
CA GLU A 485 -11.10 4.32 -42.67
C GLU A 485 -10.26 4.47 -43.95
N ASP A 486 -10.72 5.31 -44.88
CA ASP A 486 -10.04 5.52 -46.15
C ASP A 486 -8.61 6.08 -45.95
N GLY A 487 -7.66 5.58 -46.73
CA GLY A 487 -6.25 6.01 -46.69
C GLY A 487 -5.37 5.28 -45.67
N TRP A 488 -5.91 4.33 -44.90
CA TRP A 488 -5.11 3.51 -43.99
C TRP A 488 -4.28 2.46 -44.73
N ASP A 489 -3.01 2.35 -44.36
CA ASP A 489 -2.06 1.38 -44.93
C ASP A 489 -1.95 0.13 -44.05
N LEU A 490 -2.75 -0.88 -44.37
CA LEU A 490 -2.75 -2.17 -43.67
C LEU A 490 -1.47 -2.99 -43.89
N CYS A 491 -0.69 -2.71 -44.93
CA CYS A 491 0.55 -3.46 -45.15
C CYS A 491 1.58 -3.20 -44.03
N LYS A 492 1.44 -2.12 -43.26
CA LYS A 492 2.25 -1.84 -42.06
C LYS A 492 2.08 -2.85 -40.93
N ILE A 493 0.95 -3.54 -40.88
CA ILE A 493 0.63 -4.53 -39.82
C ILE A 493 0.52 -5.96 -40.36
N LYS A 494 0.92 -6.19 -41.62
CA LYS A 494 0.81 -7.50 -42.28
C LYS A 494 1.51 -8.64 -41.52
N ASP A 495 2.59 -8.31 -40.81
CA ASP A 495 3.43 -9.26 -40.08
C ASP A 495 2.97 -9.46 -38.63
N ILE A 496 1.98 -8.70 -38.15
CA ILE A 496 1.41 -8.87 -36.81
C ILE A 496 0.34 -9.96 -36.88
N PRO A 497 0.43 -11.04 -36.07
CA PRO A 497 -0.64 -12.02 -35.96
C PRO A 497 -1.99 -11.36 -35.63
N LEU A 498 -2.98 -11.56 -36.48
CA LEU A 498 -4.32 -10.99 -36.32
C LEU A 498 -5.38 -12.08 -36.36
N TRP A 499 -6.32 -12.04 -35.42
CA TRP A 499 -7.53 -12.87 -35.45
C TRP A 499 -8.76 -11.99 -35.28
N GLY A 500 -9.44 -11.70 -36.39
CA GLY A 500 -10.65 -10.89 -36.42
C GLY A 500 -11.91 -11.69 -36.16
N PHE A 501 -12.91 -11.04 -35.55
CA PHE A 501 -14.22 -11.63 -35.26
C PHE A 501 -15.36 -10.70 -35.68
N HIS A 502 -16.42 -11.25 -36.27
CA HIS A 502 -17.57 -10.46 -36.74
C HIS A 502 -18.88 -11.25 -36.74
N GLY A 503 -20.01 -10.59 -36.50
CA GLY A 503 -21.35 -11.18 -36.66
C GLY A 503 -21.83 -11.06 -38.11
N GLN A 504 -22.28 -12.17 -38.72
CA GLN A 504 -22.79 -12.16 -40.10
C GLN A 504 -23.99 -11.22 -40.28
N LYS A 505 -24.77 -11.01 -39.22
CA LYS A 505 -25.97 -10.18 -39.21
C LYS A 505 -25.75 -8.79 -38.60
N ASP A 506 -24.49 -8.37 -38.41
CA ASP A 506 -24.17 -7.05 -37.87
C ASP A 506 -24.83 -5.94 -38.70
N ASP A 507 -25.76 -5.23 -38.06
CA ASP A 507 -26.61 -4.19 -38.61
C ASP A 507 -26.03 -2.78 -38.42
N ILE A 508 -24.90 -2.66 -37.73
CA ILE A 508 -24.19 -1.40 -37.47
C ILE A 508 -22.92 -1.31 -38.34
N ILE A 509 -22.12 -2.36 -38.36
CA ILE A 509 -20.92 -2.47 -39.22
C ILE A 509 -21.11 -3.70 -40.12
N PRO A 510 -21.52 -3.52 -41.38
CA PRO A 510 -21.73 -4.64 -42.29
C PRO A 510 -20.47 -5.50 -42.42
N ILE A 511 -20.63 -6.83 -42.39
CA ILE A 511 -19.51 -7.79 -42.46
C ILE A 511 -18.58 -7.56 -43.66
N SER A 512 -19.09 -7.03 -44.78
CA SER A 512 -18.29 -6.69 -45.95
C SER A 512 -17.13 -5.73 -45.63
N LYS A 513 -17.29 -4.86 -44.62
CA LYS A 513 -16.25 -3.95 -44.15
C LYS A 513 -15.12 -4.66 -43.41
N ALA A 514 -15.42 -5.65 -42.57
CA ALA A 514 -14.39 -6.49 -41.95
C ALA A 514 -13.71 -7.39 -42.99
N GLN A 515 -14.50 -7.98 -43.91
CA GLN A 515 -13.96 -8.82 -44.97
C GLN A 515 -12.98 -8.07 -45.88
N SER A 516 -13.22 -6.79 -46.16
CA SER A 516 -12.27 -5.97 -46.93
C SER A 516 -10.93 -5.79 -46.23
N VAL A 517 -10.92 -5.68 -44.89
CA VAL A 517 -9.68 -5.61 -44.11
C VAL A 517 -8.89 -6.91 -44.20
N ILE A 518 -9.56 -8.05 -44.04
CA ILE A 518 -8.95 -9.37 -44.15
C ILE A 518 -8.36 -9.59 -45.56
N ASN A 519 -9.11 -9.23 -46.60
CA ASN A 519 -8.65 -9.34 -47.99
C ASN A 519 -7.45 -8.42 -48.28
N ALA A 520 -7.44 -7.21 -47.75
CA ALA A 520 -6.34 -6.27 -47.91
C ALA A 520 -5.06 -6.78 -47.21
N LEU A 521 -5.18 -7.32 -45.99
CA LEU A 521 -4.03 -7.93 -45.28
C LEU A 521 -3.47 -9.14 -46.03
N ASN A 522 -4.34 -10.02 -46.55
CA ASN A 522 -3.92 -11.14 -47.41
C ASN A 522 -3.18 -10.63 -48.67
N SER A 523 -3.66 -9.54 -49.28
CA SER A 523 -3.05 -8.93 -50.47
C SER A 523 -1.68 -8.31 -50.17
N CYS A 524 -1.45 -7.86 -48.93
CA CYS A 524 -0.14 -7.43 -48.44
C CYS A 524 0.82 -8.61 -48.14
N GLY A 525 0.36 -9.86 -48.20
CA GLY A 525 1.12 -11.06 -47.82
C GLY A 525 1.03 -11.42 -46.34
N GLY A 526 0.09 -10.84 -45.60
CA GLY A 526 -0.22 -11.26 -44.23
C GLY A 526 -1.04 -12.57 -44.20
N ASN A 527 -1.24 -13.12 -43.00
CA ASN A 527 -2.02 -14.34 -42.79
C ASN A 527 -3.03 -14.18 -41.62
N PRO A 528 -4.02 -13.28 -41.75
CA PRO A 528 -5.01 -13.05 -40.71
C PRO A 528 -5.97 -14.24 -40.57
N LEU A 529 -6.34 -14.57 -39.34
CA LEU A 529 -7.47 -15.44 -39.04
C LEU A 529 -8.76 -14.62 -39.00
N PHE A 530 -9.87 -15.18 -39.44
CA PHE A 530 -11.18 -14.52 -39.41
C PHE A 530 -12.29 -15.48 -39.04
N THR A 531 -12.97 -15.20 -37.93
CA THR A 531 -14.13 -15.96 -37.47
C THR A 531 -15.41 -15.16 -37.71
N ILE A 532 -16.34 -15.79 -38.42
CA ILE A 532 -17.66 -15.21 -38.70
C ILE A 532 -18.70 -15.99 -37.92
N TYR A 533 -19.48 -15.29 -37.09
CA TYR A 533 -20.61 -15.88 -36.36
C TYR A 533 -21.89 -15.73 -37.18
N PRO A 534 -22.44 -16.82 -37.75
CA PRO A 534 -23.58 -16.73 -38.69
C PRO A 534 -24.89 -16.26 -38.03
N ASP A 535 -24.99 -16.42 -36.71
CA ASP A 535 -26.18 -16.14 -35.92
C ASP A 535 -26.15 -14.79 -35.17
N LEU A 536 -24.98 -14.15 -35.04
CA LEU A 536 -24.81 -12.93 -34.24
C LEU A 536 -24.99 -11.64 -35.06
N TYR A 537 -25.56 -10.63 -34.38
CA TYR A 537 -25.66 -9.24 -34.83
C TYR A 537 -24.40 -8.46 -34.39
N HIS A 538 -24.54 -7.20 -33.98
CA HIS A 538 -23.41 -6.34 -33.62
C HIS A 538 -22.56 -6.87 -32.44
N ASP A 539 -23.19 -7.39 -31.38
CA ASP A 539 -22.48 -8.02 -30.26
C ASP A 539 -21.91 -9.39 -30.66
N SER A 540 -20.76 -9.35 -31.31
CA SER A 540 -19.90 -10.51 -31.54
C SER A 540 -18.80 -10.66 -30.47
N TRP A 541 -18.61 -9.65 -29.61
CA TRP A 541 -17.56 -9.63 -28.60
C TRP A 541 -17.87 -10.50 -27.40
N THR A 542 -19.13 -10.59 -26.96
CA THR A 542 -19.49 -11.42 -25.80
C THR A 542 -19.11 -12.87 -26.02
N ARG A 543 -19.41 -13.44 -27.21
CA ARG A 543 -19.01 -14.81 -27.55
C ARG A 543 -17.50 -14.93 -27.76
N THR A 544 -16.88 -13.95 -28.39
CA THR A 544 -15.43 -13.95 -28.65
C THR A 544 -14.64 -13.97 -27.33
N TYR A 545 -14.90 -13.05 -26.41
CA TYR A 545 -14.17 -12.96 -25.15
C TYR A 545 -14.51 -14.08 -24.15
N ASN A 546 -15.60 -14.82 -24.33
CA ASN A 546 -15.86 -16.04 -23.57
C ASN A 546 -15.22 -17.29 -24.20
N ASN A 547 -14.56 -17.17 -25.35
CA ASN A 547 -13.86 -18.27 -25.99
C ASN A 547 -12.42 -18.42 -25.43
N PRO A 548 -12.09 -19.47 -24.66
CA PRO A 548 -10.75 -19.67 -24.10
C PRO A 548 -9.66 -19.84 -25.17
N ASP A 549 -10.02 -20.24 -26.39
CA ASP A 549 -9.07 -20.47 -27.48
C ASP A 549 -8.37 -19.18 -27.90
N ILE A 550 -9.02 -18.01 -27.76
CA ILE A 550 -8.38 -16.73 -28.11
C ILE A 550 -7.21 -16.45 -27.17
N TYR A 551 -7.36 -16.75 -25.89
CA TYR A 551 -6.32 -16.51 -24.88
C TYR A 551 -5.18 -17.50 -25.02
N THR A 552 -5.51 -18.78 -25.26
CA THR A 552 -4.52 -19.81 -25.60
C THR A 552 -3.72 -19.41 -26.84
N TRP A 553 -4.40 -18.92 -27.88
CA TRP A 553 -3.74 -18.45 -29.10
C TRP A 553 -2.85 -17.24 -28.86
N LEU A 554 -3.30 -16.24 -28.07
CA LEU A 554 -2.50 -15.08 -27.71
C LEU A 554 -1.20 -15.51 -27.02
N LEU A 555 -1.24 -16.46 -26.08
CA LEU A 555 -0.05 -16.93 -25.36
C LEU A 555 1.01 -17.58 -26.27
N THR A 556 0.62 -18.06 -27.45
CA THR A 556 1.58 -18.55 -28.46
C THR A 556 2.30 -17.45 -29.22
N LYS A 557 1.87 -16.19 -29.10
CA LYS A 557 2.40 -15.07 -29.89
C LYS A 557 3.44 -14.30 -29.09
N ARG A 558 4.48 -13.87 -29.78
CA ARG A 558 5.51 -12.97 -29.27
C ARG A 558 5.85 -11.97 -30.36
N LYS A 559 6.17 -10.75 -29.95
CA LYS A 559 6.71 -9.74 -30.85
C LYS A 559 8.00 -10.28 -31.47
N GLN A 560 8.07 -10.26 -32.80
CA GLN A 560 9.27 -10.64 -33.57
C GLN A 560 10.31 -9.53 -33.57
#